data_AF-A0A4Q3UJ65-F1
#
_entry.id   AF-A0A4Q3UJ65-F1
#
_cell.length_a   1.000
_cell.length_b   1.000
_cell.length_c   1.000
_cell.angle_alpha   90.00
_cell.angle_beta   90.00
_cell.angle_gamma   90.00
#
_symmetry.space_group_name_H-M   'P 1'
#
loop_
_entity.id
_entity.type
_entity.pdbx_description
1 polymer ?
#
loop_
_entity_poly.entity_id
_entity_poly.type
_entity_poly.pdbx_seq_one_letter_code
_entity_poly.pdbx_strand_id
1 'polypeptide(L)'
;MKHKANDNSPLKAIFTDIGGVLLTDGWNRNSRSKAGSKFNLDIAEFEERHHLTFDTYEEGKLSLDDYLNRTVFYEKRNFSMDDFKKFMFDQSQPYPEMITSIARLKKQYGLKVAVIS
;
A
#
# COMPACT_ATOMS: atom_id res chain seq x y z
N MET A 1 32.41 -21.16 13.01
CA MET A 1 31.28 -20.92 13.93
C MET A 1 30.19 -21.93 13.61
N LYS A 2 29.69 -22.67 14.60
CA LYS A 2 28.69 -23.73 14.42
C LYS A 2 27.29 -23.10 14.37
N HIS A 3 26.64 -23.06 13.21
CA HIS A 3 25.19 -22.89 13.16
C HIS A 3 24.55 -24.24 13.51
N LYS A 4 24.25 -24.44 14.79
CA LYS A 4 23.29 -25.46 15.21
C LYS A 4 21.92 -24.79 15.25
N ALA A 5 21.10 -25.03 14.25
CA ALA A 5 19.67 -24.81 14.33
C ALA A 5 18.99 -26.06 13.77
N ASN A 6 18.98 -27.12 14.58
CA ASN A 6 17.90 -28.10 14.54
C ASN A 6 17.03 -27.77 15.76
N ASP A 7 16.36 -26.62 15.70
CA ASP A 7 15.32 -26.28 16.66
C ASP A 7 13.99 -26.65 15.99
N ASN A 8 13.41 -27.78 16.41
CA ASN A 8 12.15 -28.32 15.89
C ASN A 8 10.94 -27.66 16.55
N SER A 9 11.11 -26.43 17.04
CA SER A 9 10.05 -25.66 17.69
C SER A 9 8.93 -25.35 16.70
N PRO A 10 7.66 -25.65 17.02
CA PRO A 10 6.55 -25.43 16.11
C PRO A 10 6.40 -23.94 15.81
N LEU A 11 6.18 -23.61 14.53
CA LEU A 11 5.84 -22.25 14.11
C LEU A 11 4.57 -21.78 14.85
N LYS A 12 4.58 -20.54 15.34
CA LYS A 12 3.48 -19.98 16.15
C LYS A 12 2.77 -18.81 15.47
N ALA A 13 3.41 -18.17 14.51
CA ALA A 13 2.88 -16.97 13.87
C ALA A 13 3.38 -16.80 12.42
N ILE A 14 2.57 -16.09 11.62
CA ILE A 14 2.93 -15.54 10.32
C ILE A 14 2.94 -14.01 10.45
N PHE A 15 4.02 -13.39 10.00
CA PHE A 15 4.08 -11.97 9.72
C PHE A 15 4.08 -11.81 8.21
N THR A 16 3.10 -11.08 7.68
CA THR A 16 2.92 -10.91 6.23
C THR A 16 2.79 -9.44 5.89
N ASP A 17 3.28 -9.07 4.71
CA ASP A 17 3.02 -7.76 4.11
C ASP A 17 1.61 -7.73 3.49
N ILE A 18 1.11 -6.53 3.20
CA ILE A 18 -0.10 -6.26 2.42
C ILE A 18 0.25 -6.12 0.94
N GLY A 19 1.09 -5.13 0.61
CA GLY A 19 1.38 -4.72 -0.77
C GLY A 19 2.23 -5.77 -1.49
N GLY A 20 1.79 -6.17 -2.68
CA GLY A 20 2.47 -7.22 -3.44
C GLY A 20 2.35 -8.63 -2.85
N VAL A 21 1.64 -8.81 -1.73
CA VAL A 21 1.52 -10.11 -1.04
C VAL A 21 0.06 -10.52 -0.85
N LEU A 22 -0.72 -9.76 -0.08
CA LEU A 22 -2.16 -10.03 0.11
C LEU A 22 -3.00 -9.26 -0.91
N LEU A 23 -2.58 -8.05 -1.23
CA LEU A 23 -3.22 -7.15 -2.19
C LEU A 23 -2.16 -6.64 -3.17
N THR A 24 -2.59 -6.04 -4.28
CA THR A 24 -1.73 -5.18 -5.10
C THR A 24 -1.27 -3.97 -4.28
N ASP A 25 -0.15 -3.35 -4.66
CA ASP A 25 0.27 -2.08 -4.07
C ASP A 25 -0.83 -1.03 -4.22
N GLY A 26 -1.07 -0.24 -3.16
CA GLY A 26 -2.12 0.78 -3.17
C GLY A 26 -1.76 1.99 -4.04
N TRP A 27 -0.56 2.56 -3.87
CA TRP A 27 -0.22 3.86 -4.48
C TRP A 27 1.17 3.92 -5.10
N ASN A 28 1.53 2.88 -5.86
CA ASN A 28 2.80 2.81 -6.57
C ASN A 28 2.83 3.73 -7.83
N ARG A 29 3.98 3.76 -8.50
CA ARG A 29 4.21 4.57 -9.72
C ARG A 29 3.21 4.27 -10.85
N ASN A 30 2.78 3.01 -11.00
CA ASN A 30 1.79 2.66 -12.02
C ASN A 30 0.41 3.23 -11.68
N SER A 31 -0.03 3.11 -10.42
CA SER A 31 -1.26 3.73 -9.92
C SER A 31 -1.26 5.25 -10.13
N ARG A 32 -0.13 5.92 -9.86
CA ARG A 32 0.03 7.36 -10.07
C ARG A 32 0.04 7.75 -11.54
N SER A 33 0.67 6.97 -12.42
CA SER A 33 0.60 7.17 -13.87
C SER A 33 -0.84 7.08 -14.41
N LYS A 34 -1.62 6.10 -13.91
CA LYS A 34 -3.06 6.00 -14.22
C LYS A 34 -3.84 7.20 -13.69
N ALA A 35 -3.51 7.69 -12.49
CA ALA A 35 -4.11 8.91 -11.94
C ALA A 35 -3.84 10.12 -12.84
N GLY A 36 -2.59 10.29 -13.27
CA GLY A 36 -2.20 11.37 -14.18
C GLY A 36 -2.97 11.34 -15.49
N SER A 37 -3.12 10.14 -16.08
CA SER A 37 -3.95 9.96 -17.27
C SER A 37 -5.43 10.26 -17.03
N LYS A 38 -6.02 9.76 -15.92
CA LYS A 38 -7.46 9.88 -15.64
C LYS A 38 -7.87 11.32 -15.28
N PHE A 39 -7.04 12.00 -14.51
CA PHE A 39 -7.32 13.33 -13.97
C PHE A 39 -6.59 14.45 -14.72
N ASN A 40 -5.93 14.12 -15.84
CA ASN A 40 -5.17 15.06 -16.67
C ASN A 40 -4.16 15.89 -15.86
N LEU A 41 -3.33 15.19 -15.07
CA LEU A 41 -2.25 15.80 -14.30
C LEU A 41 -0.96 15.84 -15.11
N ASP A 42 -0.13 16.85 -14.89
CA ASP A 42 1.28 16.77 -15.25
C ASP A 42 1.94 15.69 -14.38
N ILE A 43 2.32 14.58 -15.02
CA ILE A 43 2.90 13.41 -14.34
C ILE A 43 4.26 13.76 -13.74
N ALA A 44 5.07 14.61 -14.39
CA ALA A 44 6.40 14.95 -13.89
C ALA A 44 6.29 15.76 -12.60
N GLU A 45 5.45 16.80 -12.62
CA GLU A 45 5.17 17.64 -11.45
C GLU A 45 4.52 16.84 -10.31
N PHE A 46 3.57 15.95 -10.64
CA PHE A 46 2.92 15.10 -9.64
C PHE A 46 3.89 14.13 -8.96
N GLU A 47 4.77 13.49 -9.72
CA GLU A 47 5.80 12.59 -9.18
C GLU A 47 6.83 13.33 -8.33
N GLU A 48 7.26 14.53 -8.75
CA GLU A 48 8.18 15.36 -7.95
C GLU A 48 7.56 15.74 -6.61
N ARG A 49 6.31 16.22 -6.61
CA ARG A 49 5.60 16.56 -5.38
C ARG A 49 5.38 15.34 -4.49
N HIS A 50 5.05 14.19 -5.07
CA HIS A 50 4.95 12.94 -4.32
C HIS A 50 6.29 12.61 -3.65
N HIS A 51 7.40 12.66 -4.38
CA HIS A 51 8.72 12.37 -3.82
C HIS A 51 9.10 13.28 -2.64
N LEU A 52 8.72 14.55 -2.68
CA LEU A 52 8.99 15.52 -1.61
C LEU A 52 8.09 15.37 -0.38
N THR A 53 6.96 14.69 -0.48
CA THR A 53 5.92 14.66 0.58
C THR A 53 5.59 13.28 1.11
N PHE A 54 5.94 12.22 0.38
CA PHE A 54 5.49 10.87 0.67
C PHE A 54 6.04 10.34 2.01
N ASP A 55 7.34 10.49 2.29
CA ASP A 55 7.94 9.98 3.54
C ASP A 55 7.23 10.54 4.78
N THR A 56 6.86 11.83 4.76
CA THR A 56 6.12 12.44 5.89
C THR A 56 4.70 11.88 6.03
N TYR A 57 4.06 11.52 4.91
CA TYR A 57 2.75 10.86 4.90
C TYR A 57 2.84 9.40 5.36
N GLU A 58 3.82 8.65 4.86
CA GLU A 58 4.04 7.23 5.20
C GLU A 58 4.37 7.05 6.69
N GLU A 59 5.14 7.97 7.28
CA GLU A 59 5.40 7.99 8.72
C GLU A 59 4.20 8.42 9.59
N GLY A 60 3.05 8.73 8.98
CA GLY A 60 1.84 9.17 9.67
C GLY A 60 1.90 10.59 10.24
N LYS A 61 2.87 11.40 9.80
CA LYS A 61 3.05 12.80 10.23
C LYS A 61 2.26 13.79 9.37
N LEU A 62 1.66 13.32 8.28
CA LEU A 62 0.83 14.09 7.36
C LEU A 62 -0.47 13.32 7.11
N SER A 63 -1.61 14.01 7.12
CA SER A 63 -2.88 13.36 6.75
C SER A 63 -2.94 13.09 5.24
N LEU A 64 -3.82 12.17 4.81
CA LEU A 64 -4.05 11.93 3.39
C LEU A 64 -4.52 13.20 2.67
N ASP A 65 -5.37 13.99 3.32
CA ASP A 65 -5.92 15.22 2.77
C ASP A 65 -4.83 16.27 2.56
N ASP A 66 -3.91 16.40 3.54
CA ASP A 66 -2.76 17.29 3.42
C ASP A 66 -1.76 16.81 2.35
N TYR A 67 -1.54 15.50 2.25
CA TYR A 67 -0.74 14.90 1.18
C TYR A 67 -1.34 15.24 -0.20
N LEU A 68 -2.65 15.05 -0.38
CA LEU A 68 -3.33 15.35 -1.64
C LEU A 68 -3.39 16.85 -1.93
N ASN A 69 -3.51 17.71 -0.93
CA ASN A 69 -3.39 19.16 -1.09
C ASN A 69 -2.02 19.58 -1.61
N ARG A 70 -0.94 18.93 -1.18
CA ARG A 70 0.42 19.26 -1.63
C ARG A 70 0.76 18.70 -3.01
N THR A 71 0.18 17.56 -3.36
CA THR A 71 0.55 16.79 -4.57
C THR A 71 -0.41 16.97 -5.74
N VAL A 72 -1.71 17.13 -5.49
CA VAL A 72 -2.75 17.19 -6.52
C VAL A 72 -3.51 18.50 -6.48
N PHE A 73 -4.00 18.91 -5.30
CA PHE A 73 -4.87 20.08 -5.11
C PHE A 73 -4.11 21.36 -4.70
N TYR A 74 -2.82 21.45 -5.07
CA TYR A 74 -2.02 22.66 -4.88
C TYR A 74 -2.50 23.81 -5.80
N GLU A 75 -3.24 23.45 -6.84
CA GLU A 75 -3.93 24.35 -7.75
C GLU A 75 -5.40 23.92 -7.89
N LYS A 76 -6.22 24.79 -8.47
CA LYS A 76 -7.64 24.48 -8.71
C LYS A 76 -7.77 23.30 -9.67
N ARG A 77 -8.53 22.28 -9.27
CA ARG A 77 -8.89 21.13 -10.10
C ARG A 77 -10.37 21.16 -10.48
N ASN A 78 -10.70 20.54 -11.60
CA ASN A 78 -12.07 20.39 -12.09
C ASN A 78 -12.74 19.07 -11.60
N PHE A 79 -12.10 18.36 -10.67
CA PHE A 79 -12.61 17.17 -9.99
C PHE A 79 -12.44 17.33 -8.48
N SER A 80 -13.16 16.53 -7.70
CA SER A 80 -13.15 16.63 -6.24
C SER A 80 -12.04 15.78 -5.60
N MET A 81 -11.66 16.12 -4.37
CA MET A 81 -10.76 15.30 -3.55
C MET A 81 -11.35 13.90 -3.29
N ASP A 82 -12.67 13.80 -3.10
CA ASP A 82 -13.33 12.53 -2.86
C ASP A 82 -13.31 11.62 -4.08
N ASP A 83 -13.49 12.16 -5.29
CA ASP A 83 -13.35 11.40 -6.53
C ASP A 83 -11.92 10.87 -6.72
N PHE A 84 -10.93 11.69 -6.34
CA PHE A 84 -9.52 11.29 -6.41
C PHE A 84 -9.20 10.19 -5.39
N LYS A 85 -9.64 10.35 -4.13
CA LYS A 85 -9.49 9.34 -3.07
C LYS A 85 -10.15 8.03 -3.48
N LYS A 86 -11.37 8.09 -4.03
CA LYS A 86 -12.07 6.91 -4.52
C LYS A 86 -11.24 6.19 -5.58
N PHE A 87 -10.71 6.90 -6.57
CA PHE A 87 -9.84 6.30 -7.58
C PHE A 87 -8.57 5.68 -6.98
N MET A 88 -7.97 6.35 -6.00
CA MET A 88 -6.78 5.87 -5.29
C MET A 88 -7.07 4.56 -4.53
N PHE A 89 -8.18 4.47 -3.80
CA PHE A 89 -8.56 3.26 -3.09
C PHE A 89 -8.92 2.10 -4.03
N ASP A 90 -9.51 2.40 -5.20
CA ASP A 90 -9.82 1.40 -6.21
C ASP A 90 -8.55 0.76 -6.84
N GLN A 91 -7.34 1.27 -6.58
CA GLN A 91 -6.09 0.65 -7.03
C GLN A 91 -5.64 -0.57 -6.21
N SER A 92 -6.15 -0.72 -4.98
CA SER A 92 -5.88 -1.89 -4.15
C SER A 92 -6.83 -3.03 -4.49
N GLN A 93 -6.31 -4.09 -5.11
CA GLN A 93 -7.05 -5.27 -5.53
C GLN A 93 -6.53 -6.51 -4.80
N PRO A 94 -7.41 -7.47 -4.44
CA PRO A 94 -7.00 -8.64 -3.69
C PRO A 94 -6.17 -9.62 -4.54
N TYR A 95 -5.30 -10.39 -3.87
CA TYR A 95 -4.77 -11.66 -4.37
C TYR A 95 -5.51 -12.81 -3.66
N PRO A 96 -6.64 -13.31 -4.22
CA PRO A 96 -7.52 -14.22 -3.51
C PRO A 96 -6.83 -15.53 -3.11
N GLU A 97 -5.93 -16.02 -3.95
CA GLU A 97 -5.16 -17.25 -3.71
C GLU A 97 -4.22 -17.11 -2.51
N MET A 98 -3.54 -15.97 -2.39
CA MET A 98 -2.64 -15.68 -1.27
C MET A 98 -3.43 -15.51 0.03
N ILE A 99 -4.52 -14.73 0.01
CA ILE A 99 -5.42 -14.57 1.16
C ILE A 99 -5.94 -15.94 1.62
N THR A 100 -6.39 -16.78 0.68
CA THR A 100 -6.89 -18.13 0.97
C THR A 100 -5.79 -19.01 1.56
N SER A 101 -4.57 -18.92 1.04
CA SER A 101 -3.42 -19.70 1.53
C SER A 101 -3.07 -19.32 2.97
N ILE A 102 -2.96 -18.03 3.29
CA ILE A 102 -2.68 -17.55 4.65
C ILE A 102 -3.81 -17.94 5.61
N ALA A 103 -5.08 -17.80 5.20
CA ALA A 103 -6.22 -18.21 5.99
C ALA A 103 -6.22 -19.72 6.28
N ARG A 104 -5.88 -20.55 5.28
CA ARG A 104 -5.76 -22.00 5.44
C ARG A 104 -4.64 -22.37 6.41
N LEU A 105 -3.45 -21.79 6.25
CA LEU A 105 -2.30 -22.05 7.13
C LEU A 105 -2.60 -21.67 8.58
N LYS A 106 -3.21 -20.49 8.78
CA LYS A 106 -3.70 -20.05 10.09
C LYS A 106 -4.60 -21.10 10.74
N LYS A 107 -5.61 -21.57 10.02
CA LYS A 107 -6.59 -22.54 10.54
C LYS A 107 -5.96 -23.91 10.79
N GLN A 108 -5.14 -24.40 9.86
CA GLN A 108 -4.56 -25.74 9.93
C GLN A 108 -3.56 -25.89 11.08
N TYR A 109 -2.79 -24.84 11.37
CA TYR A 109 -1.70 -24.89 12.35
C TYR A 109 -1.94 -24.02 13.59
N GLY A 110 -3.12 -23.40 13.73
CA GLY A 110 -3.46 -22.54 14.87
C GLY A 110 -2.57 -21.29 14.98
N LEU A 111 -2.07 -20.78 13.85
CA LEU A 111 -1.09 -19.69 13.83
C LEU A 111 -1.74 -18.35 14.16
N LYS A 112 -1.00 -17.48 14.85
CA LYS A 112 -1.32 -16.05 14.87
C LYS A 112 -0.92 -15.43 13.53
N VAL A 113 -1.68 -14.44 13.05
CA VAL A 113 -1.33 -13.70 11.82
C VAL A 113 -1.31 -12.23 12.18
N ALA A 114 -0.19 -11.58 11.88
CA ALA A 114 -0.01 -10.14 11.99
C ALA A 114 0.45 -9.60 10.64
N VAL A 115 0.05 -8.36 10.36
CA VAL A 115 0.42 -7.66 9.14
C VAL A 115 1.50 -6.63 9.48
N ILE A 116 2.55 -6.55 8.66
CA ILE A 116 3.62 -5.55 8.76
C ILE A 116 3.88 -5.04 7.35
N SER A 117 3.57 -3.76 7.10
CA SER A 117 3.77 -3.05 5.82
C SER A 117 4.23 -1.63 6.09
#